data_AF-A0A150PQI5-F1
#
_entry.id   AF-A0A150PQI5-F1
#
_cell.length_a   1.000
_cell.length_b   1.000
_cell.length_c   1.000
_cell.angle_alpha   90.00
_cell.angle_beta   90.00
_cell.angle_gamma   90.00
#
_symmetry.space_group_name_H-M   'P 1'
#
loop_
_entity.id
_entity.type
_entity.pdbx_description
1 polymer ?
#
loop_
_entity_poly.entity_id
_entity_poly.type
_entity_poly.pdbx_seq_one_letter_code
_entity_poly.pdbx_strand_id
1 'polypeptide(L)'
;MRELSADIALGNLKVFEELGPLFVRMVQLYRQCPQPGDAQLEALLDGLNPGPCREGGQGLLRHAMMHYHEAMRTEDADRKAELILLANARVALHEQVRLQPYIEQALNAPVRCVLDAIGLPGRNLPKVLEPVVLAQIEKVQALWRLAATKEMMIMRLPDELLELGRDLPAPSGLPLHSAELATIKDGELYKLLRMYDAHDQTTSGCGADDWASLRERMRYILKLFRYKQHDKKLFRQPFNPRQRAKIIAGAVPSPTLGNL
;
A
#
# COMPACT_ATOMS: atom_id res chain seq x y z
N MET A 1 -21.87 -4.07 7.30
CA MET A 1 -20.91 -3.34 8.17
C MET A 1 -19.96 -4.27 8.93
N ARG A 2 -20.44 -5.30 9.66
CA ARG A 2 -19.53 -6.25 10.36
C ARG A 2 -18.61 -7.02 9.41
N GLU A 3 -19.12 -7.47 8.27
CA GLU A 3 -18.35 -8.19 7.25
C GLU A 3 -17.25 -7.32 6.64
N LEU A 4 -17.59 -6.12 6.15
CA LEU A 4 -16.62 -5.11 5.69
C LEU A 4 -15.49 -4.88 6.72
N SER A 5 -15.84 -4.70 7.99
CA SER A 5 -14.85 -4.48 9.04
C SER A 5 -13.95 -5.70 9.29
N ALA A 6 -14.48 -6.92 9.11
CA ALA A 6 -13.73 -8.16 9.25
C ALA A 6 -12.73 -8.35 8.09
N ASP A 7 -13.16 -8.11 6.84
CA ASP A 7 -12.32 -8.23 5.65
C ASP A 7 -11.12 -7.27 5.72
N ILE A 8 -11.36 -6.03 6.14
CA ILE A 8 -10.29 -5.04 6.36
C ILE A 8 -9.34 -5.49 7.46
N ALA A 9 -9.87 -5.99 8.59
CA ALA A 9 -9.03 -6.44 9.71
C ALA A 9 -8.15 -7.64 9.34
N LEU A 10 -8.70 -8.62 8.62
CA LEU A 10 -7.98 -9.79 8.13
C LEU A 10 -6.88 -9.41 7.13
N GLY A 11 -7.19 -8.53 6.18
CA GLY A 11 -6.20 -8.02 5.23
C GLY A 11 -5.04 -7.31 5.94
N ASN A 12 -5.35 -6.42 6.88
CA ASN A 12 -4.33 -5.72 7.66
C ASN A 12 -3.46 -6.68 8.48
N LEU A 13 -4.07 -7.63 9.19
CA LEU A 13 -3.33 -8.63 9.98
C LEU A 13 -2.36 -9.41 9.09
N LYS A 14 -2.83 -9.89 7.93
CA LYS A 14 -2.01 -10.66 6.99
C LYS A 14 -0.77 -9.90 6.53
N VAL A 15 -0.89 -8.60 6.28
CA VAL A 15 0.23 -7.74 5.91
C VAL A 15 1.21 -7.54 7.07
N PHE A 16 0.69 -7.24 8.26
CA PHE A 16 1.54 -7.01 9.44
C PHE A 16 2.33 -8.25 9.85
N GLU A 17 1.74 -9.44 9.74
CA GLU A 17 2.42 -10.71 10.01
C GLU A 17 3.59 -10.97 9.06
N GLU A 18 3.49 -10.55 7.79
CA GLU A 18 4.58 -10.73 6.81
C GLU A 18 5.65 -9.64 6.90
N LEU A 19 5.25 -8.37 7.03
CA LEU A 19 6.17 -7.23 7.00
C LEU A 19 6.79 -6.94 8.37
N GLY A 20 5.99 -6.97 9.43
CA GLY A 20 6.37 -6.51 10.76
C GLY A 20 7.64 -7.19 11.29
N PRO A 21 7.68 -8.54 11.34
CA PRO A 21 8.87 -9.26 11.79
C PRO A 21 10.12 -8.96 10.96
N LEU A 22 9.98 -8.80 9.65
CA LEU A 22 11.10 -8.51 8.75
C LEU A 22 11.69 -7.12 9.03
N PHE A 23 10.86 -6.08 9.12
CA PHE A 23 11.31 -4.73 9.46
C PHE A 23 11.91 -4.65 10.87
N VAL A 24 11.33 -5.36 11.85
CA VAL A 24 11.89 -5.43 13.21
C VAL A 24 13.30 -6.02 13.18
N ARG A 25 13.50 -7.14 12.47
CA ARG A 25 14.82 -7.77 12.33
C ARG A 25 15.82 -6.83 11.63
N MET A 26 15.39 -6.12 10.58
CA MET A 26 16.22 -5.15 9.86
C MET A 26 16.66 -3.99 10.76
N VAL A 27 15.72 -3.40 11.50
CA VAL A 27 16.02 -2.32 12.45
C VAL A 27 16.95 -2.81 13.58
N GLN A 28 16.73 -4.02 14.09
CA GLN A 28 17.60 -4.62 15.12
C GLN A 28 19.02 -4.84 14.61
N LEU A 29 19.17 -5.36 13.37
CA LEU A 29 20.46 -5.56 12.73
C LEU A 29 21.25 -4.24 12.69
N TYR A 30 20.64 -3.16 12.19
CA TYR A 30 21.30 -1.86 12.07
C TYR A 30 21.56 -1.16 13.40
N ARG A 31 20.75 -1.44 14.43
CA ARG A 31 21.03 -0.94 15.79
C ARG A 31 22.24 -1.61 16.42
N GLN A 32 22.43 -2.91 16.18
CA GLN A 32 23.54 -3.69 16.73
C GLN A 32 24.82 -3.50 15.93
N CYS A 33 24.70 -3.36 14.61
CA CYS A 33 25.80 -3.17 13.68
C CYS A 33 25.45 -2.03 12.71
N PRO A 34 25.95 -0.80 12.92
CA PRO A 34 25.62 0.35 12.08
C PRO A 34 26.01 0.20 10.60
N GLN A 35 26.99 -0.65 10.31
CA GLN A 35 27.44 -0.98 8.96
C GLN A 35 27.49 -2.50 8.79
N PRO A 36 26.32 -3.15 8.68
CA PRO A 36 26.29 -4.59 8.47
C PRO A 36 26.90 -4.93 7.12
N GLY A 37 27.57 -6.08 7.01
CA GLY A 37 28.07 -6.61 5.74
C GLY A 37 27.04 -7.45 5.00
N ASP A 38 27.34 -7.81 3.75
CA ASP A 38 26.44 -8.57 2.89
C ASP A 38 26.07 -9.95 3.50
N ALA A 39 26.97 -10.59 4.24
CA ALA A 39 26.70 -11.86 4.91
C ALA A 39 25.64 -11.74 6.02
N GLN A 40 25.62 -10.62 6.76
CA GLN A 40 24.60 -10.37 7.78
C GLN A 40 23.26 -10.04 7.15
N LEU A 41 23.26 -9.32 6.02
CA LEU A 41 22.06 -9.12 5.22
C LEU A 41 21.53 -10.46 4.70
N GLU A 42 22.36 -11.32 4.13
CA GLU A 42 21.89 -12.61 3.59
C GLU A 42 21.29 -13.49 4.70
N ALA A 43 21.90 -13.54 5.88
CA ALA A 43 21.33 -14.23 7.04
C ALA A 43 19.97 -13.65 7.48
N LEU A 44 19.74 -12.35 7.28
CA LEU A 44 18.43 -11.75 7.51
C LEU A 44 17.40 -12.24 6.49
N LEU A 45 17.80 -12.40 5.23
CA LEU A 45 16.94 -12.73 4.09
C LEU A 45 16.68 -14.23 3.88
N ASP A 46 17.48 -15.11 4.50
CA ASP A 46 17.41 -16.57 4.34
C ASP A 46 16.03 -17.15 4.64
N GLY A 47 15.31 -16.59 5.62
CA GLY A 47 13.96 -17.02 5.98
C GLY A 47 12.82 -16.54 5.07
N LEU A 48 13.12 -15.83 3.98
CA LEU A 48 12.10 -15.34 3.06
C LEU A 48 11.75 -16.39 2.00
N ASN A 49 10.45 -16.63 1.82
CA ASN A 49 9.96 -17.61 0.87
C ASN A 49 10.31 -17.19 -0.58
N PRO A 50 10.91 -18.08 -1.39
CA PRO A 50 11.17 -17.78 -2.80
C PRO A 50 9.88 -17.78 -3.63
N GLY A 51 9.97 -17.26 -4.86
CA GLY A 51 8.89 -17.32 -5.85
C GLY A 51 8.03 -16.06 -5.98
N PRO A 52 6.97 -16.11 -6.80
CA PRO A 52 6.11 -14.97 -7.09
C PRO A 52 5.30 -14.52 -5.88
N CYS A 53 5.11 -13.21 -5.72
CA CYS A 53 4.31 -12.65 -4.63
C CYS A 53 2.88 -13.22 -4.59
N ARG A 54 2.24 -13.40 -5.75
CA ARG A 54 0.86 -13.94 -5.83
C ARG A 54 0.72 -15.35 -5.29
N GLU A 55 1.80 -16.13 -5.28
CA GLU A 55 1.81 -17.55 -4.92
C GLU A 55 2.36 -17.81 -3.50
N GLY A 56 2.73 -16.77 -2.76
CA GLY A 56 3.30 -16.93 -1.41
C GLY A 56 4.77 -16.52 -1.30
N GLY A 57 5.44 -16.25 -2.42
CA GLY A 57 6.83 -15.80 -2.41
C GLY A 57 7.00 -14.37 -1.90
N GLN A 58 8.22 -14.06 -1.47
CA GLN A 58 8.63 -12.81 -0.81
C GLN A 58 9.84 -12.18 -1.52
N GLY A 59 10.03 -12.47 -2.82
CA GLY A 59 11.12 -11.92 -3.61
C GLY A 59 11.13 -10.38 -3.67
N LEU A 60 9.94 -9.75 -3.72
CA LEU A 60 9.82 -8.28 -3.65
C LEU A 60 10.38 -7.72 -2.34
N LEU A 61 10.09 -8.37 -1.21
CA LEU A 61 10.63 -7.97 0.10
C LEU A 61 12.13 -8.21 0.19
N ARG A 62 12.62 -9.35 -0.36
CA ARG A 62 14.05 -9.64 -0.43
C ARG A 62 14.79 -8.51 -1.15
N HIS A 63 14.35 -8.15 -2.36
CA HIS A 63 14.93 -7.05 -3.11
C HIS A 63 14.80 -5.72 -2.34
N ALA A 64 13.63 -5.40 -1.79
CA ALA A 64 13.46 -4.15 -1.04
C ALA A 64 14.47 -4.01 0.11
N MET A 65 14.71 -5.07 0.89
CA MET A 65 15.71 -5.06 1.96
C MET A 65 17.14 -4.86 1.42
N MET A 66 17.47 -5.45 0.27
CA MET A 66 18.75 -5.20 -0.40
C MET A 66 18.89 -3.74 -0.85
N HIS A 67 17.84 -3.12 -1.39
CA HIS A 67 17.86 -1.72 -1.79
C HIS A 67 17.94 -0.77 -0.59
N TYR A 68 17.26 -1.06 0.52
CA TYR A 68 17.48 -0.33 1.78
C TYR A 68 18.93 -0.47 2.27
N HIS A 69 19.50 -1.68 2.18
CA HIS A 69 20.87 -1.92 2.58
C HIS A 69 21.89 -1.14 1.74
N GLU A 70 21.69 -1.12 0.42
CA GLU A 70 22.48 -0.30 -0.50
C GLU A 70 22.33 1.19 -0.18
N ALA A 71 21.09 1.66 0.01
CA ALA A 71 20.81 3.06 0.33
C ALA A 71 21.53 3.54 1.59
N MET A 72 21.67 2.68 2.60
CA MET A 72 22.38 3.01 3.84
C MET A 72 23.90 3.17 3.65
N ARG A 73 24.48 2.57 2.60
CA ARG A 73 25.92 2.63 2.31
C ARG A 73 26.29 3.69 1.28
N THR A 74 25.33 4.11 0.46
CA THR A 74 25.55 5.13 -0.56
C THR A 74 25.72 6.52 0.05
N GLU A 75 26.69 7.29 -0.44
CA GLU A 75 26.90 8.71 -0.08
C GLU A 75 26.20 9.67 -1.06
N ASP A 76 26.00 9.26 -2.32
CA ASP A 76 25.24 10.00 -3.33
C ASP A 76 23.75 10.13 -2.92
N ALA A 77 23.30 11.38 -2.77
CA ALA A 77 21.95 11.72 -2.33
C ALA A 77 20.86 11.34 -3.35
N ASP A 78 21.12 11.52 -4.65
CA ASP A 78 20.18 11.13 -5.73
C ASP A 78 20.01 9.61 -5.71
N ARG A 79 21.14 8.88 -5.72
CA ARG A 79 21.13 7.42 -5.70
C ARG A 79 20.44 6.88 -4.45
N LYS A 80 20.72 7.47 -3.29
CA LYS A 80 20.06 7.11 -2.02
C LYS A 80 18.56 7.32 -2.09
N ALA A 81 18.10 8.47 -2.58
CA ALA A 81 16.68 8.77 -2.68
C ALA A 81 15.98 7.78 -3.62
N GLU A 82 16.56 7.45 -4.77
CA GLU A 82 15.99 6.49 -5.71
C GLU A 82 15.98 5.05 -5.13
N LEU A 83 17.03 4.63 -4.44
CA LEU A 83 17.06 3.32 -3.77
C LEU A 83 15.99 3.19 -2.67
N ILE A 84 15.80 4.24 -1.87
CA ILE A 84 14.73 4.29 -0.86
C ILE A 84 13.35 4.23 -1.53
N LEU A 85 13.13 4.99 -2.61
CA LEU A 85 11.87 4.97 -3.34
C LEU A 85 11.58 3.59 -3.93
N LEU A 86 12.59 2.97 -4.53
CA LEU A 86 12.51 1.64 -5.12
C LEU A 86 12.21 0.56 -4.07
N ALA A 87 12.87 0.63 -2.92
CA ALA A 87 12.61 -0.28 -1.80
C ALA A 87 11.18 -0.12 -1.28
N ASN A 88 10.74 1.11 -1.02
CA ASN A 88 9.36 1.42 -0.62
C ASN A 88 8.34 0.92 -1.65
N ALA A 89 8.59 1.16 -2.94
CA ALA A 89 7.73 0.72 -4.03
C ALA A 89 7.58 -0.81 -4.10
N ARG A 90 8.65 -1.55 -3.86
CA ARG A 90 8.63 -3.02 -3.81
C ARG A 90 7.88 -3.56 -2.59
N VAL A 91 8.06 -2.95 -1.42
CA VAL A 91 7.29 -3.29 -0.21
C VAL A 91 5.81 -3.03 -0.44
N ALA A 92 5.45 -1.85 -0.95
CA ALA A 92 4.07 -1.53 -1.27
C ALA A 92 3.50 -2.48 -2.31
N LEU A 93 4.22 -2.81 -3.39
CA LEU A 93 3.72 -3.76 -4.37
C LEU A 93 3.46 -5.15 -3.76
N HIS A 94 4.36 -5.62 -2.90
CA HIS A 94 4.16 -6.89 -2.16
C HIS A 94 2.88 -6.84 -1.33
N GLU A 95 2.73 -5.78 -0.53
CA GLU A 95 1.55 -5.53 0.29
C GLU A 95 0.27 -5.47 -0.54
N GLN A 96 0.25 -4.67 -1.61
CA GLN A 96 -0.94 -4.45 -2.42
C GLN A 96 -1.36 -5.68 -3.23
N VAL A 97 -0.40 -6.54 -3.61
CA VAL A 97 -0.71 -7.86 -4.21
C VAL A 97 -1.31 -8.79 -3.16
N ARG A 98 -0.79 -8.81 -1.93
CA ARG A 98 -1.35 -9.60 -0.82
C ARG A 98 -2.75 -9.17 -0.42
N LEU A 99 -3.00 -7.86 -0.44
CA LEU A 99 -4.28 -7.26 -0.05
C LEU A 99 -5.36 -7.40 -1.12
N GLN A 100 -5.02 -7.69 -2.38
CA GLN A 100 -5.97 -7.74 -3.49
C GLN A 100 -7.29 -8.46 -3.18
N PRO A 101 -7.28 -9.73 -2.71
CA PRO A 101 -8.54 -10.43 -2.43
C PRO A 101 -9.36 -9.77 -1.32
N TYR A 102 -8.72 -9.18 -0.31
CA TYR A 102 -9.40 -8.52 0.81
C TYR A 102 -9.99 -7.17 0.39
N ILE A 103 -9.29 -6.41 -0.45
CA ILE A 103 -9.77 -5.15 -1.01
C ILE A 103 -11.01 -5.38 -1.87
N GLU A 104 -10.97 -6.38 -2.77
CA GLU A 104 -12.12 -6.73 -3.59
C GLU A 104 -13.31 -7.19 -2.73
N GLN A 105 -13.07 -8.05 -1.74
CA GLN A 105 -14.13 -8.51 -0.83
C GLN A 105 -14.76 -7.37 -0.04
N ALA A 106 -13.93 -6.50 0.54
CA ALA A 106 -14.38 -5.34 1.31
C ALA A 106 -15.19 -4.36 0.45
N LEU A 107 -14.68 -3.98 -0.73
CA LEU A 107 -15.36 -3.03 -1.60
C LEU A 107 -16.68 -3.59 -2.16
N ASN A 108 -16.76 -4.91 -2.39
CA ASN A 108 -17.97 -5.56 -2.88
C ASN A 108 -18.97 -5.94 -1.76
N ALA A 109 -18.57 -5.88 -0.48
CA ALA A 109 -19.40 -6.29 0.65
C ALA A 109 -20.76 -5.56 0.75
N PRO A 110 -20.87 -4.23 0.49
CA PRO A 110 -22.16 -3.55 0.51
C PRO A 110 -23.16 -4.13 -0.51
N VAL A 111 -22.70 -4.42 -1.73
CA VAL A 111 -23.53 -5.03 -2.77
C VAL A 111 -23.94 -6.45 -2.34
N ARG A 112 -22.99 -7.26 -1.85
CA ARG A 112 -23.25 -8.62 -1.35
C ARG A 112 -24.31 -8.63 -0.23
N CYS A 113 -24.17 -7.76 0.78
CA CYS A 113 -25.15 -7.60 1.85
C CYS A 113 -26.55 -7.28 1.33
N VAL A 114 -26.68 -6.42 0.30
CA VAL A 114 -27.98 -6.11 -0.32
C VAL A 114 -28.55 -7.34 -1.03
N LEU A 115 -27.74 -8.06 -1.80
CA LEU A 115 -28.15 -9.28 -2.50
C LEU A 115 -28.63 -10.37 -1.53
N ASP A 116 -27.93 -10.53 -0.41
CA ASP A 116 -28.29 -11.47 0.66
C ASP A 116 -29.62 -11.08 1.32
N ALA A 117 -29.81 -9.78 1.61
CA ALA A 117 -31.03 -9.27 2.22
C ALA A 117 -32.27 -9.47 1.33
N ILE A 118 -32.11 -9.43 0.00
CA ILE A 118 -33.19 -9.70 -0.96
C ILE A 118 -33.30 -11.19 -1.35
N GLY A 119 -32.52 -12.06 -0.70
CA GLY A 119 -32.60 -13.52 -0.83
C GLY A 119 -32.17 -14.07 -2.19
N LEU A 120 -31.40 -13.32 -2.97
CA LEU A 120 -30.92 -13.77 -4.29
C LEU A 120 -30.05 -15.04 -4.26
N PRO A 121 -29.10 -15.21 -3.31
CA PRO A 121 -28.26 -16.41 -3.27
C PRO A 121 -29.03 -17.70 -2.94
N GLY A 122 -30.21 -17.59 -2.32
CA GLY A 122 -31.06 -18.73 -1.93
C GLY A 122 -32.14 -19.10 -2.95
N ARG A 123 -32.22 -18.39 -4.09
CA ARG A 123 -33.16 -18.74 -5.16
C ARG A 123 -32.58 -19.88 -6.00
N ASN A 124 -33.37 -20.94 -6.20
CA ASN A 124 -33.06 -21.99 -7.18
C ASN A 124 -33.14 -21.40 -8.59
N LEU A 125 -32.09 -20.71 -9.03
CA LEU A 125 -31.99 -20.27 -10.40
C LEU A 125 -31.70 -21.47 -11.31
N PRO A 126 -32.28 -21.51 -12.51
CA PRO A 126 -31.83 -22.44 -13.54
C PRO A 126 -30.33 -22.22 -13.80
N LYS A 127 -29.52 -23.30 -13.77
CA LYS A 127 -28.06 -23.24 -14.01
C LYS A 127 -27.65 -22.49 -15.28
N VAL A 128 -28.53 -22.45 -16.29
CA VAL A 128 -28.32 -21.73 -17.55
C VAL A 128 -28.29 -20.20 -17.35
N LEU A 129 -28.97 -19.69 -16.32
CA LEU A 129 -29.05 -18.26 -16.01
C LEU A 129 -28.00 -17.82 -14.98
N GLU A 130 -27.33 -18.74 -14.29
CA GLU A 130 -26.31 -18.41 -13.28
C GLU A 130 -25.19 -17.51 -13.84
N PRO A 131 -24.56 -17.80 -15.00
CA PRO A 131 -23.49 -16.94 -15.53
C PRO A 131 -23.98 -15.54 -15.87
N VAL A 132 -25.22 -15.43 -16.36
CA VAL A 132 -25.83 -14.15 -16.70
C VAL A 132 -26.04 -13.32 -15.44
N VAL A 133 -26.58 -13.91 -14.38
CA VAL A 133 -26.79 -13.21 -13.10
C VAL A 133 -25.48 -12.83 -12.44
N LEU A 134 -24.49 -13.72 -12.43
CA LEU A 134 -23.15 -13.42 -11.91
C LEU A 134 -22.52 -12.24 -12.66
N ALA A 135 -22.61 -12.21 -13.99
CA ALA A 135 -22.11 -11.09 -14.79
C ALA A 135 -22.84 -9.77 -14.49
N GLN A 136 -24.14 -9.80 -14.17
CA GLN A 136 -24.85 -8.57 -13.74
C GLN A 136 -24.43 -8.13 -12.34
N ILE A 137 -24.22 -9.06 -11.41
CA ILE A 137 -23.70 -8.77 -10.07
C ILE A 137 -22.32 -8.12 -10.17
N GLU A 138 -21.43 -8.68 -11.00
CA GLU A 138 -20.10 -8.11 -11.25
C GLU A 138 -20.16 -6.69 -11.81
N LYS A 139 -21.11 -6.40 -12.72
CA LYS A 139 -21.34 -5.04 -13.22
C LYS A 139 -21.81 -4.08 -12.13
N VAL A 140 -22.76 -4.50 -11.30
CA VAL A 140 -23.25 -3.69 -10.17
C VAL A 140 -22.13 -3.44 -9.17
N GLN A 141 -21.33 -4.47 -8.86
CA GLN A 141 -20.13 -4.36 -8.03
C GLN A 141 -19.14 -3.37 -8.64
N ALA A 142 -18.82 -3.47 -9.93
CA ALA A 142 -17.92 -2.55 -10.60
C ALA A 142 -18.41 -1.10 -10.54
N LEU A 143 -19.69 -0.85 -10.83
CA LEU A 143 -20.30 0.48 -10.71
C LEU A 143 -20.24 1.02 -9.28
N TRP A 144 -20.52 0.16 -8.29
CA TRP A 144 -20.41 0.51 -6.89
C TRP A 144 -18.98 0.87 -6.50
N ARG A 145 -17.97 0.10 -6.95
CA ARG A 145 -16.56 0.40 -6.67
C ARG A 145 -16.15 1.75 -7.24
N LEU A 146 -16.55 2.06 -8.47
CA LEU A 146 -16.30 3.37 -9.07
C LEU A 146 -16.87 4.51 -8.21
N ALA A 147 -18.13 4.37 -7.78
CA ALA A 147 -18.77 5.37 -6.93
C ALA A 147 -18.11 5.47 -5.55
N ALA A 148 -17.81 4.35 -4.90
CA ALA A 148 -17.19 4.30 -3.59
C ALA A 148 -15.77 4.88 -3.61
N THR A 149 -14.96 4.55 -4.61
CA THR A 149 -13.60 5.09 -4.76
C THR A 149 -13.63 6.59 -5.00
N LYS A 150 -14.51 7.09 -5.86
CA LYS A 150 -14.62 8.52 -6.16
C LYS A 150 -15.09 9.37 -4.98
N GLU A 151 -16.07 8.88 -4.25
CA GLU A 151 -16.83 9.72 -3.31
C GLU A 151 -16.60 9.38 -1.83
N MET A 152 -16.05 8.21 -1.50
CA MET A 152 -16.04 7.71 -0.11
C MET A 152 -14.65 7.37 0.44
N MET A 153 -13.67 7.12 -0.43
CA MET A 153 -12.37 6.61 0.01
C MET A 153 -11.39 7.74 0.33
N ILE A 154 -10.99 7.81 1.61
CA ILE A 154 -10.08 8.85 2.13
C ILE A 154 -8.91 8.19 2.84
N MET A 155 -7.71 8.68 2.56
CA MET A 155 -6.49 8.42 3.31
C MET A 155 -6.15 9.64 4.17
N ARG A 156 -5.85 9.42 5.45
CA ARG A 156 -5.43 10.48 6.37
C ARG A 156 -3.92 10.41 6.55
N LEU A 157 -3.24 11.51 6.20
CA LEU A 157 -1.88 11.81 6.58
C LEU A 157 -1.86 12.67 7.86
N PRO A 158 -0.70 12.90 8.49
CA PRO A 158 -0.63 13.70 9.72
C PRO A 158 -1.29 15.09 9.63
N ASP A 159 -1.17 15.75 8.47
CA ASP A 159 -1.61 17.12 8.24
C ASP A 159 -2.61 17.28 7.08
N GLU A 160 -2.99 16.19 6.43
CA GLU A 160 -3.74 16.23 5.18
C GLU A 160 -4.74 15.07 5.06
N LEU A 161 -5.86 15.35 4.40
CA LEU A 161 -6.83 14.34 3.97
C LEU A 161 -6.74 14.21 2.45
N LEU A 162 -6.46 13.01 1.99
CA LEU A 162 -6.36 12.68 0.58
C LEU A 162 -7.57 11.86 0.17
N GLU A 163 -8.34 12.37 -0.78
CA GLU A 163 -9.42 11.61 -1.43
C GLU A 163 -8.78 10.72 -2.51
N LEU A 164 -8.98 9.41 -2.42
CA LEU A 164 -8.30 8.44 -3.29
C LEU A 164 -8.78 8.48 -4.74
N GLY A 165 -10.01 8.97 -4.96
CA GLY A 165 -10.56 9.22 -6.29
C GLY A 165 -10.17 10.56 -6.92
N ARG A 166 -9.36 11.39 -6.23
CA ARG A 166 -8.90 12.69 -6.73
C ARG A 166 -7.38 12.69 -6.90
N ASP A 167 -6.91 13.51 -7.82
CA ASP A 167 -5.47 13.70 -8.01
C ASP A 167 -4.80 14.23 -6.74
N LEU A 168 -3.56 13.80 -6.50
CA LEU A 168 -2.76 14.35 -5.42
C LEU A 168 -2.62 15.87 -5.59
N PRO A 169 -2.79 16.64 -4.49
CA PRO A 169 -2.78 18.09 -4.58
C PRO A 169 -1.41 18.59 -5.02
N ALA A 170 -1.41 19.57 -5.91
CA ALA A 170 -0.18 20.23 -6.31
C ALA A 170 0.41 20.99 -5.10
N PRO A 171 1.71 20.84 -4.80
CA PRO A 171 2.33 21.60 -3.73
C PRO A 171 2.30 23.10 -4.07
N SER A 172 2.02 23.94 -3.06
CA SER A 172 1.93 25.39 -3.25
C SER A 172 3.31 25.99 -3.50
N GLY A 173 3.57 26.45 -4.73
CA GLY A 173 4.78 27.21 -5.08
C GLY A 173 6.10 26.45 -5.00
N LEU A 174 6.06 25.12 -4.85
CA LEU A 174 7.24 24.24 -4.77
C LEU A 174 7.22 23.21 -5.90
N PRO A 175 8.38 22.68 -6.31
CA PRO A 175 8.41 21.58 -7.27
C PRO A 175 7.66 20.35 -6.72
N LEU A 176 7.07 19.56 -7.62
CA LEU A 176 6.31 18.38 -7.24
C LEU A 176 7.15 17.33 -6.50
N HIS A 177 8.42 17.20 -6.89
CA HIS A 177 9.36 16.26 -6.28
C HIS A 177 10.56 17.01 -5.73
N SER A 178 11.25 16.41 -4.76
CA SER A 178 12.53 16.94 -4.30
C SER A 178 13.56 16.91 -5.43
N ALA A 179 14.65 17.66 -5.27
CA ALA A 179 15.70 17.75 -6.29
C ALA A 179 16.26 16.36 -6.66
N GLU A 180 16.46 15.50 -5.67
CA GLU A 180 17.02 14.15 -5.79
C GLU A 180 16.11 13.19 -6.58
N LEU A 181 14.80 13.49 -6.63
CA LEU A 181 13.80 12.68 -7.32
C LEU A 181 13.18 13.43 -8.51
N ALA A 182 13.69 14.61 -8.88
CA ALA A 182 13.22 15.37 -10.02
C ALA A 182 13.48 14.62 -11.33
N THR A 183 14.57 13.85 -11.39
CA THR A 183 14.87 12.89 -12.46
C THR A 183 15.04 11.49 -11.87
N ILE A 184 14.76 10.45 -12.65
CA ILE A 184 14.96 9.06 -12.25
C ILE A 184 16.03 8.44 -13.13
N LYS A 185 17.19 8.12 -12.54
CA LYS A 185 18.37 7.57 -13.21
C LYS A 185 18.44 6.04 -13.08
N ASP A 186 17.96 5.48 -11.98
CA ASP A 186 17.93 4.05 -11.74
C ASP A 186 16.94 3.36 -12.70
N GLY A 187 17.49 2.42 -13.47
CA GLY A 187 16.73 1.73 -14.50
C GLY A 187 15.66 0.79 -13.95
N GLU A 188 15.83 0.21 -12.76
CA GLU A 188 14.81 -0.65 -12.16
C GLU A 188 13.63 0.16 -11.65
N LEU A 189 13.90 1.26 -10.95
CA LEU A 189 12.91 2.21 -10.47
C LEU A 189 12.13 2.80 -11.63
N TYR A 190 12.81 3.28 -12.67
CA TYR A 190 12.14 3.82 -13.85
C TYR A 190 11.19 2.78 -14.48
N LYS A 191 11.65 1.53 -14.64
CA LYS A 191 10.81 0.44 -15.16
C LYS A 191 9.58 0.18 -14.29
N LEU A 192 9.75 0.14 -12.96
CA LEU A 192 8.65 -0.06 -12.02
C LEU A 192 7.66 1.09 -12.08
N LEU A 193 8.11 2.34 -12.01
CA LEU A 193 7.26 3.51 -12.11
C LEU A 193 6.51 3.53 -13.45
N ARG A 194 7.19 3.18 -14.56
CA ARG A 194 6.57 3.11 -15.88
C ARG A 194 5.48 2.04 -15.98
N MET A 195 5.68 0.88 -15.36
CA MET A 195 4.70 -0.22 -15.34
C MET A 195 3.34 0.21 -14.79
N TYR A 196 3.32 1.17 -13.87
CA TYR A 196 2.12 1.69 -13.21
C TYR A 196 1.78 3.13 -13.62
N ASP A 197 2.37 3.66 -14.69
CA ASP A 197 2.14 5.03 -15.18
C ASP A 197 2.44 6.11 -14.10
N ALA A 198 3.47 5.91 -13.28
CA ALA A 198 3.90 6.79 -12.19
C ALA A 198 5.26 7.47 -12.44
N HIS A 199 5.76 7.42 -13.68
CA HIS A 199 7.09 7.92 -14.08
C HIS A 199 7.11 9.38 -14.52
N ASP A 200 5.96 9.96 -14.85
CA ASP A 200 5.83 11.34 -15.28
C ASP A 200 6.12 12.34 -14.13
N GLN A 201 5.97 13.64 -14.43
CA GLN A 201 6.22 14.75 -13.49
C GLN A 201 4.92 15.47 -13.09
N THR A 202 3.79 14.75 -13.05
CA THR A 202 2.48 15.33 -12.73
C THR A 202 1.69 14.45 -11.78
N THR A 203 0.80 15.08 -11.01
CA THR A 203 -0.24 14.37 -10.24
C THR A 203 -1.55 14.26 -11.01
N SER A 204 -1.67 14.93 -12.16
CA SER A 204 -2.88 14.87 -12.97
C SER A 204 -3.17 13.45 -13.46
N GLY A 205 -4.41 13.00 -13.31
CA GLY A 205 -4.87 11.67 -13.70
C GLY A 205 -4.32 10.52 -12.84
N CYS A 206 -3.86 10.81 -11.62
CA CYS A 206 -3.44 9.79 -10.67
C CYS A 206 -4.55 9.31 -9.75
N GLY A 207 -5.62 10.08 -9.56
CA GLY A 207 -6.81 9.66 -8.83
C GLY A 207 -7.34 8.34 -9.40
N ALA A 208 -7.66 7.39 -8.51
CA ALA A 208 -8.16 6.10 -8.93
C ALA A 208 -9.64 6.20 -9.32
N ASP A 209 -10.03 5.55 -10.42
CA ASP A 209 -11.43 5.36 -10.74
C ASP A 209 -11.96 4.14 -9.97
N ASP A 210 -11.22 3.02 -9.95
CA ASP A 210 -11.52 1.81 -9.18
C ASP A 210 -10.33 1.44 -8.28
N TRP A 211 -10.48 1.61 -6.96
CA TRP A 211 -9.40 1.26 -6.03
C TRP A 211 -9.11 -0.25 -5.99
N ALA A 212 -10.02 -1.12 -6.44
CA ALA A 212 -9.70 -2.55 -6.59
C ALA A 212 -8.72 -2.80 -7.75
N SER A 213 -8.62 -1.91 -8.73
CA SER A 213 -7.62 -1.99 -9.80
C SER A 213 -6.21 -1.83 -9.21
N LEU A 214 -5.45 -2.93 -9.14
CA LEU A 214 -4.07 -2.90 -8.65
C LEU A 214 -3.23 -1.87 -9.42
N ARG A 215 -3.46 -1.71 -10.72
CA ARG A 215 -2.71 -0.76 -11.54
C ARG A 215 -2.96 0.68 -11.11
N GLU A 216 -4.21 1.08 -10.96
CA GLU A 216 -4.57 2.44 -10.55
C GLU A 216 -4.16 2.71 -9.10
N ARG A 217 -4.38 1.74 -8.21
CA ARG A 217 -3.97 1.83 -6.81
C ARG A 217 -2.45 2.00 -6.68
N MET A 218 -1.67 1.21 -7.41
CA MET A 218 -0.21 1.34 -7.41
C MET A 218 0.23 2.65 -8.08
N ARG A 219 -0.44 3.13 -9.14
CA ARG A 219 -0.16 4.46 -9.72
C ARG A 219 -0.24 5.55 -8.66
N TYR A 220 -1.34 5.58 -7.90
CA TYR A 220 -1.58 6.54 -6.84
C TYR A 220 -0.50 6.43 -5.74
N ILE A 221 -0.27 5.22 -5.23
CA ILE A 221 0.69 4.98 -4.14
C ILE A 221 2.11 5.37 -4.54
N LEU A 222 2.56 5.02 -5.75
CA LEU A 222 3.92 5.34 -6.21
C LEU A 222 4.12 6.84 -6.41
N LYS A 223 3.13 7.54 -6.97
CA LYS A 223 3.17 9.00 -7.06
C LYS A 223 3.16 9.64 -5.66
N LEU A 224 2.36 9.13 -4.72
CA LEU A 224 2.34 9.60 -3.33
C LEU A 224 3.70 9.40 -2.64
N PHE A 225 4.32 8.24 -2.81
CA PHE A 225 5.64 7.96 -2.23
C PHE A 225 6.69 8.92 -2.76
N ARG A 226 6.77 9.10 -4.08
CA ARG A 226 7.71 10.05 -4.69
C ARG A 226 7.43 11.49 -4.28
N TYR A 227 6.14 11.85 -4.18
CA TYR A 227 5.68 13.18 -3.76
C TYR A 227 6.07 13.50 -2.31
N LYS A 228 5.89 12.55 -1.37
CA LYS A 228 6.08 12.78 0.07
C LYS A 228 7.37 12.21 0.66
N GLN A 229 8.28 11.62 -0.13
CA GLN A 229 9.46 10.93 0.41
C GLN A 229 10.31 11.78 1.36
N HIS A 230 10.45 13.07 1.08
CA HIS A 230 11.22 14.01 1.91
C HIS A 230 10.36 14.81 2.89
N ASP A 231 9.06 14.50 3.03
CA ASP A 231 8.20 15.16 4.00
C ASP A 231 8.56 14.70 5.42
N LYS A 232 9.27 15.57 6.15
CA LYS A 232 9.72 15.33 7.53
C LYS A 232 8.58 14.99 8.50
N LYS A 233 7.34 15.37 8.19
CA LYS A 233 6.18 15.08 9.05
C LYS A 233 5.86 13.58 9.08
N LEU A 234 6.12 12.85 7.99
CA LEU A 234 5.90 11.40 7.91
C LEU A 234 6.89 10.59 8.76
N PHE A 235 7.98 11.21 9.21
CA PHE A 235 8.95 10.58 10.11
C PHE A 235 8.56 10.71 11.60
N ARG A 236 7.48 11.43 11.92
CA ARG A 236 6.96 11.55 13.28
C ARG A 236 6.32 10.24 13.73
N GLN A 237 6.32 10.01 15.04
CA GLN A 237 5.66 8.85 15.63
C GLN A 237 4.14 8.91 15.37
N PRO A 238 3.53 7.86 14.77
CA PRO A 238 2.11 7.87 14.41
C PRO A 238 1.17 7.76 15.62
N PHE A 239 1.71 7.40 16.79
CA PHE A 239 0.95 7.27 18.03
C PHE A 239 1.60 8.08 19.15
N ASN A 240 0.79 8.88 19.84
CA ASN A 240 1.24 9.61 21.02
C ASN A 240 1.55 8.64 22.19
N PRO A 241 2.28 9.07 23.24
CA PRO A 241 2.67 8.18 24.34
C PRO A 241 1.51 7.45 25.02
N ARG A 242 0.34 8.07 25.14
CA ARG A 242 -0.86 7.46 25.75
C ARG A 242 -1.43 6.35 24.86
N GLN A 243 -1.48 6.57 23.55
CA GLN A 243 -1.92 5.56 22.58
C GLN A 243 -0.95 4.37 22.57
N ARG A 244 0.36 4.62 22.59
CA ARG A 244 1.37 3.55 22.67
C ARG A 244 1.23 2.70 23.93
N ALA A 245 1.01 3.32 25.09
CA ALA A 245 0.80 2.59 26.34
C ALA A 245 -0.40 1.63 26.25
N LYS A 246 -1.50 2.06 25.60
CA LYS A 246 -2.66 1.20 25.34
C LYS A 246 -2.32 0.02 24.42
N ILE A 247 -1.64 0.29 23.31
CA ILE A 247 -1.23 -0.76 22.35
C ILE A 247 -0.35 -1.81 23.04
N ILE A 248 0.63 -1.38 23.84
CA ILE A 248 1.51 -2.29 24.60
C ILE A 248 0.72 -3.14 25.60
N ALA A 249 -0.35 -2.57 26.19
CA ALA A 249 -1.25 -3.30 27.08
C ALA A 249 -2.29 -4.18 26.34
N GLY A 250 -2.21 -4.32 25.02
CA GLY A 250 -3.15 -5.11 24.22
C GLY A 250 -4.51 -4.43 23.99
N ALA A 251 -4.61 -3.13 24.23
CA ALA A 251 -5.84 -2.36 24.05
C ALA A 251 -5.81 -1.51 22.77
N VAL A 252 -6.95 -1.43 22.07
CA VAL A 252 -7.12 -0.57 20.89
C VAL A 252 -7.25 0.89 21.35
N PRO A 253 -6.36 1.81 20.94
CA PRO A 253 -6.50 3.22 21.27
C PRO A 253 -7.70 3.83 20.55
N SER A 254 -8.46 4.68 21.25
CA SER A 254 -9.50 5.48 20.60
C SER A 254 -8.87 6.41 19.55
N PRO A 255 -9.53 6.64 18.40
CA PRO A 255 -9.07 7.61 17.43
C PRO A 255 -9.09 8.99 18.09
N THR A 256 -7.93 9.63 18.21
CA THR A 256 -7.87 11.06 18.50
C THR A 256 -8.15 11.79 17.20
N LEU A 257 -9.37 12.29 17.04
CA LEU A 257 -9.71 13.23 15.98
C LEU A 257 -8.88 14.50 16.20
N GLY A 258 -7.84 14.67 15.39
CA GLY A 258 -6.99 15.86 15.40
C GLY A 258 -5.75 15.74 16.30
N ASN A 259 -4.63 16.19 15.72
CA ASN A 259 -3.29 16.42 16.27
C ASN A 259 -2.36 15.20 16.29
N LEU A 260 -1.83 14.89 15.10
CA LEU A 260 -0.44 14.45 14.90
C LEU A 260 0.47 15.65 14.58
#